data_AF-A0A2W1D970-F1
#
_entry.id   AF-A0A2W1D970-F1
#
_cell.length_a   1.000
_cell.length_b   1.000
_cell.length_c   1.000
_cell.angle_alpha   90.00
_cell.angle_beta   90.00
_cell.angle_gamma   90.00
#
_symmetry.space_group_name_H-M   'P 1'
#
loop_
_entity.id
_entity.type
_entity.pdbx_description
1 polymer ?
#
loop_
_entity_poly.entity_id
_entity_poly.type
_entity_poly.pdbx_seq_one_letter_code
_entity_poly.pdbx_strand_id
1 'polypeptide(L)'
;MTPEQLKNPAKPSRRTTIDNLFDMLKVHDTCDNDQDTAVDLGKMPSVPKVKISTYESNIEDEFWLEIKTFPKELELLRPICIVQRKETELETSLVRPAKYPAKTYPTWCLSALLLYRDAAVEPLLQKHGHNLNMLVLPSSLVFHTGTLSEQGQEHARLCFYNVYNALKLFSYALKQSLSANDHAGLLMLYEDLSTLQAAQEEVLEALQWAQFLSVAEIDFCGGSSFDELTRGMRHLRDTHEVAIWITFGMQLHLDLQYALGDSISDAFYADSATINRLT
;
A
#
# COMPACT_ATOMS: atom_id res chain seq x y z
N MET A 1 19.81 -2.40 -55.43
CA MET A 1 18.45 -1.93 -55.06
C MET A 1 18.60 -0.66 -54.24
N THR A 2 17.84 0.34 -54.62
CA THR A 2 17.89 1.75 -54.20
C THR A 2 17.34 2.00 -52.79
N PRO A 3 17.77 3.09 -52.13
CA PRO A 3 17.26 3.53 -50.84
C PRO A 3 15.99 4.37 -51.04
N GLU A 4 14.84 3.73 -51.20
CA GLU A 4 13.54 4.42 -51.24
C GLU A 4 12.45 3.58 -50.55
N GLN A 5 12.50 3.43 -49.22
CA GLN A 5 11.30 3.16 -48.41
C GLN A 5 11.50 3.69 -46.98
N LEU A 6 11.67 5.01 -46.85
CA LEU A 6 11.54 5.71 -45.57
C LEU A 6 10.55 6.86 -45.72
N LYS A 7 9.27 6.52 -45.88
CA LYS A 7 8.15 7.47 -45.81
C LYS A 7 6.87 6.72 -45.46
N ASN A 8 6.64 6.52 -44.17
CA ASN A 8 5.29 6.39 -43.62
C ASN A 8 5.16 7.45 -42.52
N PRO A 9 4.45 8.57 -42.76
CA PRO A 9 4.16 9.52 -41.70
C PRO A 9 3.22 8.86 -40.70
N ALA A 10 3.65 8.77 -39.44
CA ALA A 10 2.80 8.35 -38.34
C ALA A 10 1.51 9.19 -38.35
N LYS A 11 0.35 8.51 -38.37
CA LYS A 11 -0.95 9.16 -38.20
C LYS A 11 -0.93 9.93 -36.87
N PRO A 12 -1.38 11.19 -36.82
CA PRO A 12 -1.50 11.91 -35.57
C PRO A 12 -2.57 11.22 -34.72
N SER A 13 -2.13 10.63 -33.61
CA SER A 13 -3.02 10.17 -32.54
C SER A 13 -3.86 11.37 -32.09
N ARG A 14 -5.18 11.22 -32.08
CA ARG A 14 -6.12 12.22 -31.56
C ARG A 14 -5.81 12.42 -30.08
N ARG A 15 -4.99 13.42 -29.76
CA ARG A 15 -4.86 13.95 -28.40
C ARG A 15 -6.18 14.63 -28.07
N THR A 16 -6.92 14.09 -27.12
CA THR A 16 -7.94 14.85 -26.40
C THR A 16 -7.22 16.00 -25.69
N THR A 17 -7.57 17.23 -26.03
CA THR A 17 -7.17 18.41 -25.26
C THR A 17 -7.69 18.24 -23.84
N ILE A 18 -6.77 18.17 -22.88
CA ILE A 18 -7.11 18.25 -21.45
C ILE A 18 -7.38 19.72 -21.20
N ASP A 19 -8.65 20.09 -21.15
CA ASP A 19 -9.05 21.43 -20.74
C ASP A 19 -8.67 21.61 -19.26
N ASN A 20 -8.00 22.72 -18.98
CA ASN A 20 -7.49 23.05 -17.65
C ASN A 20 -8.66 23.43 -16.73
N LEU A 21 -9.20 22.44 -16.00
CA LEU A 21 -10.32 22.61 -15.05
C LEU A 21 -10.02 23.59 -13.90
N PHE A 22 -8.77 24.03 -13.73
CA PHE A 22 -8.35 25.03 -12.75
C PHE A 22 -8.66 26.47 -13.18
N ASP A 23 -8.98 26.74 -14.45
CA ASP A 23 -9.32 28.09 -14.94
C ASP A 23 -10.65 28.63 -14.36
N MET A 24 -11.46 27.77 -13.72
CA MET A 24 -12.70 28.16 -13.05
C MET A 24 -12.52 28.62 -11.60
N LEU A 25 -11.35 28.42 -10.98
CA LEU A 25 -11.09 28.83 -9.60
C LEU A 25 -10.62 30.29 -9.57
N LYS A 26 -11.58 31.22 -9.63
CA LYS A 26 -11.34 32.60 -9.24
C LYS A 26 -11.37 32.70 -7.71
N VAL A 27 -10.19 32.79 -7.11
CA VAL A 27 -10.04 33.17 -5.70
C VAL A 27 -10.41 34.64 -5.59
N HIS A 28 -11.46 34.94 -4.83
CA HIS A 28 -11.76 36.31 -4.39
C HIS A 28 -10.98 36.57 -3.11
N ASP A 29 -9.97 37.42 -3.20
CA ASP A 29 -9.32 38.00 -2.03
C ASP A 29 -10.32 38.96 -1.35
N THR A 30 -10.89 38.54 -0.23
CA THR A 30 -11.54 39.46 0.69
C THR A 30 -10.49 39.97 1.67
N CYS A 31 -9.89 41.11 1.34
CA CYS A 31 -9.23 41.98 2.32
C CYS A 31 -10.26 42.97 2.89
N ASP A 32 -10.27 43.00 4.23
CA ASP A 32 -10.58 44.10 5.15
C ASP A 32 -11.97 44.76 5.16
N ASN A 33 -12.62 44.66 6.32
CA ASN A 33 -13.02 45.84 7.08
C ASN A 33 -13.29 45.46 8.54
N ASP A 34 -12.27 45.68 9.38
CA ASP A 34 -12.42 45.82 10.82
C ASP A 34 -13.33 47.02 11.11
N GLN A 35 -14.55 46.75 11.55
CA GLN A 35 -15.31 47.70 12.36
C GLN A 35 -15.50 47.11 13.75
N ASP A 36 -14.59 47.51 14.63
CA ASP A 36 -14.74 47.41 16.09
C ASP A 36 -16.08 48.01 16.52
N THR A 37 -17.04 47.15 16.79
CA THR A 37 -18.15 47.46 17.68
C THR A 37 -17.91 46.68 18.95
N ALA A 38 -17.48 47.38 20.00
CA ALA A 38 -17.31 46.83 21.34
C ALA A 38 -18.63 46.17 21.80
N VAL A 39 -18.67 44.85 21.76
CA VAL A 39 -19.79 44.06 22.30
C VAL A 39 -19.58 43.96 23.81
N ASP A 40 -20.54 44.52 24.57
CA ASP A 40 -20.60 44.43 26.02
C ASP A 40 -20.82 42.96 26.45
N LEU A 41 -19.72 42.32 26.88
CA LEU A 41 -19.64 40.91 27.29
C LEU A 41 -20.50 40.57 28.52
N GLY A 42 -21.11 41.56 29.19
CA GLY A 42 -21.92 41.36 30.40
C GLY A 42 -23.35 40.86 30.18
N LYS A 43 -23.85 40.79 28.94
CA LYS A 43 -25.27 40.46 28.63
C LYS A 43 -25.47 39.37 27.57
N MET A 44 -24.50 38.48 27.35
CA MET A 44 -24.78 37.31 26.52
C MET A 44 -25.63 36.29 27.30
N PRO A 45 -26.76 35.80 26.75
CA PRO A 45 -27.43 34.65 27.32
C PRO A 45 -26.46 33.48 27.33
N SER A 46 -26.37 32.77 28.46
CA SER A 46 -25.55 31.58 28.62
C SER A 46 -25.88 30.58 27.50
N VAL A 47 -25.02 30.52 26.48
CA VAL A 47 -25.11 29.52 25.42
C VAL A 47 -24.89 28.16 26.09
N PRO A 48 -25.87 27.24 26.06
CA PRO A 48 -25.66 25.90 26.55
C PRO A 48 -24.46 25.31 25.81
N LYS A 49 -23.45 24.83 26.55
CA LYS A 49 -22.35 24.06 25.94
C LYS A 49 -22.97 22.89 25.21
N VAL A 50 -23.06 22.98 23.88
CA VAL A 50 -23.46 21.88 23.02
C VAL A 50 -22.39 20.81 23.20
N LYS A 51 -22.70 19.80 24.01
CA LYS A 51 -21.96 18.55 24.00
C LYS A 51 -22.32 17.88 22.68
N ILE A 52 -21.46 18.04 21.67
CA ILE A 52 -21.50 17.19 20.49
C ILE A 52 -21.10 15.81 21.02
N SER A 53 -22.08 14.99 21.41
CA SER A 53 -21.84 13.57 21.63
C SER A 53 -21.62 12.98 20.24
N THR A 54 -20.38 12.93 19.78
CA THR A 54 -20.00 12.11 18.64
C THR A 54 -20.33 10.68 19.04
N TYR A 55 -21.42 10.13 18.50
CA TYR A 55 -21.79 8.75 18.74
C TYR A 55 -20.71 7.86 18.11
N GLU A 56 -20.36 6.74 18.77
CA GLU A 56 -19.33 5.79 18.28
C GLU A 56 -19.62 5.33 16.83
N SER A 57 -20.89 5.26 16.43
CA SER A 57 -21.31 4.99 15.05
C SER A 57 -20.78 6.02 14.04
N ASN A 58 -20.80 7.31 14.40
CA ASN A 58 -20.32 8.37 13.52
C ASN A 58 -18.80 8.31 13.37
N ILE A 59 -18.08 7.96 14.45
CA ILE A 59 -16.63 7.77 14.43
C ILE A 59 -16.27 6.57 13.55
N GLU A 60 -17.05 5.49 13.62
CA GLU A 60 -16.82 4.31 12.78
C GLU A 60 -17.05 4.61 11.29
N ASP A 61 -18.12 5.33 10.94
CA ASP A 61 -18.39 5.71 9.56
C ASP A 61 -17.29 6.61 8.98
N GLU A 62 -16.82 7.60 9.75
CA GLU A 62 -15.71 8.49 9.38
C GLU A 62 -14.39 7.72 9.23
N PHE A 63 -14.07 6.84 10.18
CA PHE A 63 -12.90 5.96 10.12
C PHE A 63 -12.86 5.12 8.84
N TRP A 64 -13.98 4.50 8.48
CA TRP A 64 -14.04 3.69 7.27
C TRP A 64 -13.99 4.52 5.99
N LEU A 65 -14.57 5.73 6.02
CA LEU A 65 -14.49 6.65 4.89
C LEU A 65 -13.05 7.09 4.64
N GLU A 66 -12.31 7.42 5.70
CA GLU A 66 -10.91 7.83 5.63
C GLU A 66 -10.03 6.70 5.07
N ILE A 67 -10.16 5.49 5.61
CA ILE A 67 -9.43 4.30 5.13
C ILE A 67 -9.77 3.98 3.67
N LYS A 68 -11.01 4.18 3.25
CA LYS A 68 -11.41 3.92 1.85
C LYS A 68 -10.91 4.99 0.89
N THR A 69 -10.80 6.23 1.36
CA THR A 69 -10.37 7.37 0.53
C THR A 69 -8.86 7.38 0.37
N PHE A 70 -8.13 6.99 1.41
CA PHE A 70 -6.67 7.00 1.41
C PHE A 70 -6.03 6.26 0.21
N PRO A 71 -6.34 4.99 -0.10
CA PRO A 71 -5.73 4.31 -1.25
C PRO A 71 -6.09 4.94 -2.60
N LYS A 72 -7.26 5.56 -2.72
CA LYS A 72 -7.66 6.29 -3.93
C LYS A 72 -6.83 7.56 -4.14
N GLU A 73 -6.44 8.23 -3.06
CA GLU A 73 -5.51 9.35 -3.14
C GLU A 73 -4.12 8.88 -3.58
N LEU A 74 -3.71 7.68 -3.18
CA LEU A 74 -2.41 7.11 -3.58
C LEU A 74 -2.34 6.80 -5.08
N GLU A 75 -3.43 6.37 -5.72
CA GLU A 75 -3.47 6.15 -7.18
C GLU A 75 -3.09 7.42 -7.99
N LEU A 76 -3.27 8.62 -7.41
CA LEU A 76 -2.92 9.90 -8.05
C LEU A 76 -1.45 10.31 -7.82
N LEU A 77 -0.74 9.65 -6.90
CA LEU A 77 0.59 10.02 -6.44
C LEU A 77 1.64 9.06 -6.99
N ARG A 78 2.60 9.57 -7.75
CA ARG A 78 3.67 8.76 -8.38
C ARG A 78 4.93 8.52 -7.52
N PRO A 79 5.36 9.44 -6.64
CA PRO A 79 6.56 9.19 -5.82
C PRO A 79 6.24 8.47 -4.49
N ILE A 80 6.96 7.39 -4.20
CA ILE A 80 6.89 6.61 -2.95
C ILE A 80 7.08 7.51 -1.71
N CYS A 81 7.95 8.53 -1.79
CA CYS A 81 8.17 9.48 -0.69
C CYS A 81 6.91 10.29 -0.32
N ILE A 82 6.00 10.54 -1.27
CA ILE A 82 4.72 11.21 -0.97
C ILE A 82 3.80 10.24 -0.23
N VAL A 83 3.78 8.97 -0.63
CA VAL A 83 3.01 7.92 0.07
C VAL A 83 3.47 7.77 1.51
N GLN A 84 4.78 7.75 1.76
CA GLN A 84 5.36 7.73 3.11
C GLN A 84 4.85 8.90 3.98
N ARG A 85 4.86 10.12 3.42
CA ARG A 85 4.36 11.30 4.11
C ARG A 85 2.87 11.16 4.40
N LYS A 86 2.08 10.70 3.43
CA LYS A 86 0.63 10.51 3.56
C LYS A 86 0.27 9.45 4.59
N GLU A 87 1.01 8.36 4.66
CA GLU A 87 0.86 7.33 5.69
C GLU A 87 1.14 7.89 7.09
N THR A 88 2.16 8.75 7.22
CA THR A 88 2.46 9.44 8.48
C THR A 88 1.35 10.42 8.87
N GLU A 89 0.85 11.20 7.92
CA GLU A 89 -0.30 12.09 8.12
C GLU A 89 -1.50 11.29 8.63
N LEU A 90 -1.84 10.17 7.97
CA LEU A 90 -2.94 9.28 8.35
C LEU A 90 -2.78 8.71 9.77
N GLU A 91 -1.59 8.25 10.16
CA GLU A 91 -1.34 7.76 11.54
C GLU A 91 -1.59 8.85 12.59
N THR A 92 -1.26 10.10 12.28
CA THR A 92 -1.41 11.21 13.24
C THR A 92 -2.81 11.83 13.28
N SER A 93 -3.56 11.83 12.17
CA SER A 93 -4.85 12.49 12.06
C SER A 93 -6.05 11.56 12.27
N LEU A 94 -5.89 10.25 12.07
CA LEU A 94 -7.01 9.31 12.08
C LEU A 94 -7.59 9.11 13.50
N VAL A 95 -8.86 9.45 13.66
CA VAL A 95 -9.65 9.11 14.84
C VAL A 95 -10.12 7.66 14.72
N ARG A 96 -9.80 6.82 15.71
CA ARG A 96 -10.03 5.37 15.65
C ARG A 96 -11.13 4.91 16.61
N PRO A 97 -12.06 4.03 16.18
CA PRO A 97 -13.00 3.36 17.07
C PRO A 97 -12.29 2.51 18.12
N ALA A 98 -12.93 2.31 19.28
CA ALA A 98 -12.33 1.55 20.39
C ALA A 98 -11.97 0.09 20.03
N LYS A 99 -12.68 -0.49 19.04
CA LYS A 99 -12.43 -1.84 18.53
C LYS A 99 -11.19 -1.98 17.65
N TYR A 100 -10.69 -0.88 17.09
CA TYR A 100 -9.49 -0.87 16.23
C TYR A 100 -8.42 0.10 16.77
N PRO A 101 -7.89 -0.15 17.99
CA PRO A 101 -6.91 0.75 18.58
C PRO A 101 -5.57 0.68 17.85
N ALA A 102 -4.89 1.83 17.70
CA ALA A 102 -3.59 1.95 17.01
C ALA A 102 -2.52 0.99 17.54
N LYS A 103 -2.55 0.69 18.85
CA LYS A 103 -1.61 -0.25 19.50
C LYS A 103 -1.70 -1.67 18.93
N THR A 104 -2.90 -2.11 18.55
CA THR A 104 -3.13 -3.46 18.01
C THR A 104 -3.20 -3.45 16.49
N TYR A 105 -3.77 -2.38 15.93
CA TYR A 105 -3.95 -2.18 14.50
C TYR A 105 -3.31 -0.86 14.06
N PRO A 106 -1.97 -0.82 13.87
CA PRO A 106 -1.28 0.37 13.37
C PRO A 106 -1.78 0.78 11.98
N THR A 107 -1.47 2.00 11.52
CA THR A 107 -1.93 2.48 10.20
C THR A 107 -1.64 1.52 9.05
N TRP A 108 -0.48 0.87 9.06
CA TRP A 108 -0.07 -0.01 7.98
C TRP A 108 -0.93 -1.25 7.78
N CYS A 109 -1.76 -1.64 8.75
CA CYS A 109 -2.71 -2.75 8.61
C CYS A 109 -4.15 -2.31 8.29
N LEU A 110 -4.42 -0.99 8.22
CA LEU A 110 -5.77 -0.47 8.00
C LEU A 110 -6.32 -0.83 6.62
N SER A 111 -5.49 -0.80 5.60
CA SER A 111 -5.87 -1.21 4.24
C SER A 111 -6.32 -2.68 4.21
N ALA A 112 -5.67 -3.56 4.99
CA ALA A 112 -6.08 -4.95 5.17
C ALA A 112 -7.36 -5.09 6.01
N LEU A 113 -7.55 -4.24 7.03
CA LEU A 113 -8.79 -4.20 7.81
C LEU A 113 -10.02 -3.85 6.95
N LEU A 114 -9.86 -3.06 5.88
CA LEU A 114 -10.95 -2.73 4.97
C LEU A 114 -11.56 -3.98 4.31
N LEU A 115 -10.75 -5.03 4.06
CA LEU A 115 -11.24 -6.30 3.52
C LEU A 115 -12.14 -7.03 4.52
N TYR A 116 -11.89 -6.91 5.82
CA TYR A 116 -12.71 -7.59 6.83
C TYR A 116 -14.18 -7.12 6.84
N ARG A 117 -14.47 -5.97 6.22
CA ARG A 117 -15.86 -5.50 6.03
C ARG A 117 -16.66 -6.32 5.04
N ASP A 118 -16.02 -7.09 4.17
CA ASP A 118 -16.73 -7.95 3.23
C ASP A 118 -17.41 -9.08 4.01
N ALA A 119 -18.71 -9.26 3.76
CA ALA A 119 -19.55 -10.21 4.50
C ALA A 119 -19.09 -11.67 4.36
N ALA A 120 -18.29 -12.01 3.34
CA ALA A 120 -17.73 -13.33 3.16
C ALA A 120 -16.50 -13.59 4.04
N VAL A 121 -15.75 -12.56 4.46
CA VAL A 121 -14.44 -12.73 5.10
C VAL A 121 -14.54 -13.33 6.49
N GLU A 122 -15.35 -12.73 7.38
CA GLU A 122 -15.47 -13.20 8.76
C GLU A 122 -15.94 -14.67 8.86
N PRO A 123 -17.01 -15.11 8.15
CA PRO A 123 -17.40 -16.52 8.14
C PRO A 123 -16.32 -17.46 7.59
N LEU A 124 -15.59 -17.03 6.56
CA LEU A 124 -14.50 -17.83 5.98
C LEU A 124 -13.33 -18.01 6.94
N LEU A 125 -12.97 -16.96 7.67
CA LEU A 125 -11.93 -17.04 8.71
C LEU A 125 -12.35 -17.97 9.83
N GLN A 126 -13.57 -17.80 10.36
CA GLN A 126 -14.10 -18.63 11.45
C GLN A 126 -14.17 -20.11 11.06
N LYS A 127 -14.58 -20.43 9.83
CA LYS A 127 -14.66 -21.81 9.31
C LYS A 127 -13.32 -22.55 9.39
N HIS A 128 -12.21 -21.84 9.23
CA HIS A 128 -10.86 -22.41 9.26
C HIS A 128 -10.14 -22.17 10.61
N GLY A 129 -10.85 -21.67 11.62
CA GLY A 129 -10.26 -21.37 12.93
C GLY A 129 -9.31 -20.17 12.91
N HIS A 130 -9.38 -19.33 11.88
CA HIS A 130 -8.59 -18.10 11.77
C HIS A 130 -9.32 -16.91 12.40
N ASN A 131 -8.55 -15.88 12.74
CA ASN A 131 -9.08 -14.63 13.30
C ASN A 131 -8.61 -13.43 12.48
N LEU A 132 -9.16 -12.25 12.80
CA LEU A 132 -8.81 -10.98 12.16
C LEU A 132 -7.31 -10.70 12.12
N ASN A 133 -6.59 -11.04 13.18
CA ASN A 133 -5.15 -10.76 13.27
C ASN A 133 -4.36 -11.57 12.24
N MET A 134 -4.79 -12.78 11.89
CA MET A 134 -4.15 -13.56 10.82
C MET A 134 -4.36 -12.92 9.44
N LEU A 135 -5.46 -12.19 9.26
CA LEU A 135 -5.73 -11.46 8.02
C LEU A 135 -4.81 -10.23 7.89
N VAL A 136 -4.65 -9.46 8.96
CA VAL A 136 -4.07 -8.09 8.92
C VAL A 136 -2.70 -7.92 9.57
N LEU A 137 -2.17 -8.91 10.28
CA LEU A 137 -0.82 -8.86 10.86
C LEU A 137 0.05 -9.98 10.25
N PRO A 138 1.39 -9.85 10.27
CA PRO A 138 2.31 -10.89 9.82
C PRO A 138 1.88 -12.29 10.30
N SER A 139 1.51 -13.15 9.35
CA SER A 139 1.04 -14.51 9.60
C SER A 139 1.29 -15.40 8.38
N SER A 140 1.13 -16.72 8.56
CA SER A 140 1.19 -17.69 7.48
C SER A 140 -0.03 -17.71 6.56
N LEU A 141 -1.09 -16.94 6.89
CA LEU A 141 -2.34 -16.99 6.14
C LEU A 141 -2.24 -16.18 4.84
N VAL A 142 -2.29 -16.87 3.70
CA VAL A 142 -2.53 -16.25 2.39
C VAL A 142 -4.03 -16.29 2.08
N PHE A 143 -4.68 -15.14 2.22
CA PHE A 143 -6.11 -15.03 1.94
C PHE A 143 -6.39 -14.85 0.44
N HIS A 144 -7.26 -15.68 -0.15
CA HIS A 144 -7.59 -15.61 -1.57
C HIS A 144 -8.72 -14.60 -1.82
N THR A 145 -8.42 -13.53 -2.58
CA THR A 145 -9.37 -12.42 -2.83
C THR A 145 -10.44 -12.76 -3.87
N GLY A 146 -10.26 -13.82 -4.66
CA GLY A 146 -11.18 -14.23 -5.72
C GLY A 146 -12.55 -14.72 -5.21
N THR A 147 -12.66 -15.06 -3.91
CA THR A 147 -13.93 -15.47 -3.29
C THR A 147 -14.71 -14.32 -2.66
N LEU A 148 -14.18 -13.09 -2.72
CA LEU A 148 -14.84 -11.90 -2.17
C LEU A 148 -16.01 -11.44 -3.05
N SER A 149 -16.91 -10.65 -2.47
CA SER A 149 -17.92 -9.93 -3.24
C SER A 149 -17.26 -8.92 -4.19
N GLU A 150 -18.00 -8.40 -5.16
CA GLU A 150 -17.51 -7.34 -6.07
C GLU A 150 -16.93 -6.15 -5.30
N GLN A 151 -17.58 -5.74 -4.22
CA GLN A 151 -17.08 -4.66 -3.36
C GLN A 151 -15.79 -5.05 -2.63
N GLY A 152 -15.69 -6.29 -2.14
CA GLY A 152 -14.48 -6.79 -1.48
C GLY A 152 -13.30 -6.93 -2.43
N GLN A 153 -13.55 -7.36 -3.68
CA GLN A 153 -12.53 -7.40 -4.73
C GLN A 153 -12.03 -6.00 -5.07
N GLU A 154 -12.93 -5.02 -5.19
CA GLU A 154 -12.53 -3.63 -5.43
C GLU A 154 -11.73 -3.04 -4.26
N HIS A 155 -12.14 -3.31 -3.02
CA HIS A 155 -11.34 -2.90 -1.86
C HIS A 155 -9.96 -3.57 -1.84
N ALA A 156 -9.89 -4.86 -2.18
CA ALA A 156 -8.63 -5.59 -2.29
C ALA A 156 -7.70 -5.00 -3.35
N ARG A 157 -8.25 -4.64 -4.52
CA ARG A 157 -7.52 -3.98 -5.61
C ARG A 157 -6.99 -2.60 -5.17
N LEU A 158 -7.86 -1.75 -4.62
CA LEU A 158 -7.48 -0.41 -4.15
C LEU A 158 -6.39 -0.45 -3.08
N CYS A 159 -6.41 -1.46 -2.22
CA CYS A 159 -5.46 -1.61 -1.12
C CYS A 159 -4.18 -2.36 -1.50
N PHE A 160 -4.02 -2.76 -2.77
CA PHE A 160 -2.94 -3.64 -3.23
C PHE A 160 -2.81 -4.89 -2.34
N TYR A 161 -3.95 -5.47 -1.97
CA TYR A 161 -4.00 -6.46 -0.90
C TYR A 161 -3.23 -7.73 -1.26
N ASN A 162 -3.15 -8.10 -2.53
CA ASN A 162 -2.36 -9.27 -2.95
C ASN A 162 -0.86 -9.07 -2.65
N VAL A 163 -0.32 -7.91 -2.99
CA VAL A 163 1.04 -7.51 -2.64
C VAL A 163 1.22 -7.45 -1.13
N TYR A 164 0.26 -6.84 -0.42
CA TYR A 164 0.26 -6.81 1.04
C TYR A 164 0.31 -8.22 1.66
N ASN A 165 -0.50 -9.15 1.13
CA ASN A 165 -0.61 -10.53 1.59
C ASN A 165 0.72 -11.28 1.40
N ALA A 166 1.41 -11.03 0.28
CA ALA A 166 2.75 -11.55 0.03
C ALA A 166 3.78 -11.00 1.02
N LEU A 167 3.83 -9.67 1.21
CA LEU A 167 4.76 -9.02 2.14
C LEU A 167 4.48 -9.38 3.60
N LYS A 168 3.21 -9.60 3.97
CA LYS A 168 2.79 -10.09 5.28
C LYS A 168 3.29 -11.50 5.55
N LEU A 169 3.15 -12.41 4.58
CA LEU A 169 3.71 -13.76 4.66
C LEU A 169 5.23 -13.72 4.76
N PHE A 170 5.86 -12.87 3.94
CA PHE A 170 7.31 -12.69 3.93
C PHE A 170 7.82 -12.20 5.29
N SER A 171 7.21 -11.15 5.86
CA SER A 171 7.52 -10.63 7.20
C SER A 171 7.38 -11.70 8.29
N TYR A 172 6.34 -12.54 8.20
CA TYR A 172 6.14 -13.66 9.11
C TYR A 172 7.25 -14.72 9.00
N ALA A 173 7.69 -15.04 7.79
CA ALA A 173 8.80 -15.96 7.56
C ALA A 173 10.13 -15.39 8.08
N LEU A 174 10.42 -14.11 7.85
CA LEU A 174 11.59 -13.42 8.42
C LEU A 174 11.61 -13.48 9.94
N LYS A 175 10.45 -13.29 10.57
CA LYS A 175 10.33 -13.34 12.03
C LYS A 175 10.63 -14.73 12.59
N GLN A 176 10.26 -15.78 11.85
CA GLN A 176 10.59 -17.15 12.21
C GLN A 176 12.07 -17.48 11.98
N SER A 177 12.68 -17.00 10.89
CA SER A 177 14.10 -17.29 10.58
C SER A 177 15.08 -16.56 11.49
N LEU A 178 14.80 -15.31 11.88
CA LEU A 178 15.60 -14.56 12.86
C LEU A 178 15.61 -15.24 14.25
N SER A 179 14.55 -15.97 14.60
CA SER A 179 14.53 -16.80 15.81
C SER A 179 15.45 -18.01 15.73
N ALA A 180 15.93 -18.38 14.54
CA ALA A 180 16.71 -19.59 14.27
C ALA A 180 18.21 -19.34 13.96
N ASN A 181 18.69 -18.08 14.02
CA ASN A 181 20.08 -17.69 13.70
C ASN A 181 20.58 -18.00 12.27
N ASP A 182 19.70 -18.36 11.34
CA ASP A 182 20.11 -18.82 10.01
C ASP A 182 19.75 -17.83 8.89
N HIS A 183 20.79 -17.27 8.26
CA HIS A 183 20.66 -16.41 7.08
C HIS A 183 20.14 -17.19 5.85
N ALA A 184 20.19 -18.53 5.91
CA ALA A 184 19.62 -19.44 4.93
C ALA A 184 18.09 -19.36 4.81
N GLY A 185 17.39 -18.80 5.81
CA GLY A 185 15.92 -18.74 5.83
C GLY A 185 15.29 -17.84 4.75
N LEU A 186 16.06 -16.92 4.15
CA LEU A 186 15.59 -16.06 3.05
C LEU A 186 15.38 -16.83 1.73
N LEU A 187 16.16 -17.89 1.50
CA LEU A 187 16.08 -18.76 0.32
C LEU A 187 15.01 -19.86 0.48
N MET A 188 14.67 -20.24 1.72
CA MET A 188 13.81 -21.39 2.05
C MET A 188 12.32 -21.22 1.71
N LEU A 189 11.82 -20.00 1.54
CA LEU A 189 10.42 -19.78 1.14
C LEU A 189 10.09 -20.41 -0.22
N TYR A 190 11.11 -20.71 -1.03
CA TYR A 190 10.93 -21.39 -2.31
C TYR A 190 10.58 -22.88 -2.16
N GLU A 191 10.94 -23.54 -1.06
CA GLU A 191 10.67 -24.98 -0.87
C GLU A 191 9.25 -25.26 -0.35
N ASP A 192 8.64 -24.32 0.39
CA ASP A 192 7.24 -24.42 0.86
C ASP A 192 6.20 -23.88 -0.16
N LEU A 193 6.65 -23.45 -1.36
CA LEU A 193 5.83 -22.93 -2.46
C LEU A 193 4.73 -23.88 -2.96
N SER A 194 4.82 -25.18 -2.67
CA SER A 194 3.77 -26.13 -3.03
C SER A 194 2.42 -25.84 -2.35
N THR A 195 2.44 -25.23 -1.15
CA THR A 195 1.22 -24.72 -0.49
C THR A 195 0.74 -23.38 -1.06
N LEU A 196 1.61 -22.65 -1.76
CA LEU A 196 1.32 -21.38 -2.45
C LEU A 196 0.87 -21.57 -3.91
N GLN A 197 0.86 -22.80 -4.45
CA GLN A 197 0.38 -23.08 -5.82
C GLN A 197 -1.10 -22.72 -6.06
N ALA A 198 -1.88 -22.52 -5.00
CA ALA A 198 -3.25 -22.01 -5.07
C ALA A 198 -3.36 -20.48 -4.85
N ALA A 199 -2.23 -19.79 -4.63
CA ALA A 199 -2.20 -18.34 -4.50
C ALA A 199 -2.37 -17.68 -5.88
N GLN A 200 -2.83 -16.42 -5.87
CA GLN A 200 -2.90 -15.64 -7.10
C GLN A 200 -1.48 -15.33 -7.59
N GLU A 201 -1.31 -15.25 -8.92
CA GLU A 201 -0.03 -15.01 -9.59
C GLU A 201 0.70 -13.78 -9.03
N GLU A 202 -0.02 -12.67 -8.85
CA GLU A 202 0.50 -11.43 -8.26
C GLU A 202 1.09 -11.60 -6.84
N VAL A 203 0.53 -12.51 -6.03
CA VAL A 203 1.06 -12.82 -4.69
C VAL A 203 2.41 -13.53 -4.80
N LEU A 204 2.52 -14.47 -5.75
CA LEU A 204 3.76 -15.22 -5.98
C LEU A 204 4.86 -14.30 -6.50
N GLU A 205 4.54 -13.44 -7.46
CA GLU A 205 5.50 -12.48 -8.02
C GLU A 205 5.98 -11.47 -6.97
N ALA A 206 5.06 -10.89 -6.20
CA ALA A 206 5.42 -9.98 -5.12
C ALA A 206 6.33 -10.65 -4.09
N LEU A 207 6.08 -11.92 -3.77
CA LEU A 207 6.90 -12.70 -2.84
C LEU A 207 8.31 -12.96 -3.41
N GLN A 208 8.42 -13.31 -4.70
CA GLN A 208 9.71 -13.50 -5.37
C GLN A 208 10.53 -12.21 -5.38
N TRP A 209 9.91 -11.08 -5.72
CA TRP A 209 10.59 -9.79 -5.69
C TRP A 209 10.99 -9.37 -4.28
N ALA A 210 10.16 -9.63 -3.27
CA ALA A 210 10.51 -9.37 -1.88
C ALA A 210 11.75 -10.16 -1.44
N GLN A 211 11.86 -11.43 -1.84
CA GLN A 211 13.05 -12.25 -1.61
C GLN A 211 14.27 -11.67 -2.32
N PHE A 212 14.17 -11.40 -3.62
CA PHE A 212 15.26 -10.86 -4.43
C PHE A 212 15.79 -9.54 -3.86
N LEU A 213 14.90 -8.59 -3.57
CA LEU A 213 15.27 -7.28 -3.02
C LEU A 213 15.85 -7.39 -1.60
N SER A 214 15.41 -8.37 -0.81
CA SER A 214 15.99 -8.62 0.51
C SER A 214 17.40 -9.19 0.43
N VAL A 215 17.67 -10.09 -0.51
CA VAL A 215 19.03 -10.58 -0.78
C VAL A 215 19.89 -9.45 -1.33
N ALA A 216 19.37 -8.68 -2.29
CA ALA A 216 20.10 -7.56 -2.86
C ALA A 216 20.46 -6.50 -1.81
N GLU A 217 19.58 -6.24 -0.85
CA GLU A 217 19.86 -5.35 0.27
C GLU A 217 21.05 -5.83 1.12
N ILE A 218 21.13 -7.13 1.40
CA ILE A 218 22.18 -7.75 2.21
C ILE A 218 23.50 -7.81 1.46
N ASP A 219 23.47 -8.30 0.22
CA ASP A 219 24.68 -8.62 -0.57
C ASP A 219 25.33 -7.37 -1.17
N PHE A 220 24.54 -6.37 -1.58
CA PHE A 220 25.07 -5.20 -2.28
C PHE A 220 25.40 -4.02 -1.37
N CYS A 221 24.95 -3.95 -0.11
CA CYS A 221 25.09 -2.73 0.68
C CYS A 221 25.17 -2.90 2.21
N GLY A 222 26.40 -2.83 2.74
CA GLY A 222 26.69 -2.39 4.10
C GLY A 222 26.31 -0.92 4.36
N GLY A 223 25.01 -0.58 4.31
CA GLY A 223 24.45 0.64 4.91
C GLY A 223 23.79 1.67 3.98
N SER A 224 23.78 1.51 2.66
CA SER A 224 23.21 2.50 1.73
C SER A 224 22.20 1.87 0.77
N SER A 225 20.92 1.77 1.14
CA SER A 225 19.87 1.42 0.16
C SER A 225 19.76 2.54 -0.88
N PHE A 226 20.07 2.25 -2.14
CA PHE A 226 20.08 3.23 -3.23
C PHE A 226 18.68 3.59 -3.75
N ASP A 227 17.69 2.74 -3.51
CA ASP A 227 16.30 2.96 -3.88
C ASP A 227 15.33 2.75 -2.71
N GLU A 228 14.14 3.32 -2.85
CA GLU A 228 13.09 3.29 -1.84
C GLU A 228 12.60 1.88 -1.54
N LEU A 229 12.60 0.98 -2.53
CA LEU A 229 12.06 -0.37 -2.38
C LEU A 229 12.99 -1.27 -1.57
N THR A 230 14.29 -1.21 -1.84
CA THR A 230 15.33 -1.86 -1.03
C THR A 230 15.33 -1.30 0.40
N ARG A 231 15.12 0.02 0.56
CA ARG A 231 14.92 0.64 1.89
C ARG A 231 13.68 0.08 2.59
N GLY A 232 12.61 -0.17 1.84
CA GLY A 232 11.39 -0.80 2.31
C GLY A 232 11.62 -2.23 2.79
N MET A 233 12.39 -3.03 2.07
CA MET A 233 12.72 -4.39 2.51
C MET A 233 13.53 -4.39 3.80
N ARG A 234 14.48 -3.47 3.96
CA ARG A 234 15.18 -3.26 5.24
C ARG A 234 14.20 -2.90 6.36
N HIS A 235 13.31 -1.92 6.12
CA HIS A 235 12.29 -1.55 7.11
C HIS A 235 11.45 -2.76 7.52
N LEU A 236 10.93 -3.51 6.55
CA LEU A 236 10.12 -4.70 6.78
C LEU A 236 10.88 -5.76 7.58
N ARG A 237 12.16 -6.00 7.28
CA ARG A 237 12.98 -6.93 8.06
C ARG A 237 13.19 -6.47 9.49
N ASP A 238 13.50 -5.19 9.70
CA ASP A 238 13.93 -4.68 11.00
C ASP A 238 12.73 -4.45 11.94
N THR A 239 11.57 -4.07 11.40
CA THR A 239 10.36 -3.73 12.19
C THR A 239 9.27 -4.80 12.12
N HIS A 240 9.32 -5.69 11.11
CA HIS A 240 8.23 -6.59 10.74
C HIS A 240 6.93 -5.89 10.32
N GLU A 241 6.99 -4.61 10.02
CA GLU A 241 5.83 -3.82 9.57
C GLU A 241 5.73 -3.83 8.05
N VAL A 242 4.52 -4.10 7.55
CA VAL A 242 4.22 -4.04 6.12
C VAL A 242 3.64 -2.66 5.82
N ALA A 243 4.50 -1.64 5.86
CA ALA A 243 4.09 -0.25 5.65
C ALA A 243 3.36 -0.05 4.31
N ILE A 244 2.41 0.88 4.25
CA ILE A 244 1.59 1.10 3.05
C ILE A 244 2.46 1.56 1.90
N TRP A 245 3.44 2.42 2.15
CA TRP A 245 4.37 2.87 1.13
C TRP A 245 5.23 1.75 0.54
N ILE A 246 5.54 0.70 1.31
CA ILE A 246 6.27 -0.48 0.83
C ILE A 246 5.37 -1.28 -0.10
N THR A 247 4.12 -1.51 0.32
CA THR A 247 3.11 -2.21 -0.48
C THR A 247 2.85 -1.49 -1.81
N PHE A 248 2.66 -0.18 -1.75
CA PHE A 248 2.50 0.67 -2.93
C PHE A 248 3.73 0.62 -3.84
N GLY A 249 4.93 0.76 -3.29
CA GLY A 249 6.16 0.72 -4.06
C GLY A 249 6.34 -0.63 -4.77
N MET A 250 6.00 -1.73 -4.10
CA MET A 250 6.09 -3.07 -4.67
C MET A 250 5.06 -3.25 -5.79
N GLN A 251 3.82 -2.79 -5.61
CA GLN A 251 2.85 -2.79 -6.71
C GLN A 251 3.36 -1.98 -7.91
N LEU A 252 3.85 -0.75 -7.66
CA LEU A 252 4.40 0.10 -8.72
C LEU A 252 5.56 -0.58 -9.45
N HIS A 253 6.41 -1.32 -8.72
CA HIS A 253 7.47 -2.11 -9.32
C HIS A 253 6.91 -3.18 -10.27
N LEU A 254 5.95 -3.99 -9.81
CA LEU A 254 5.30 -5.02 -10.64
C LEU A 254 4.63 -4.41 -11.87
N ASP A 255 3.87 -3.34 -11.69
CA ASP A 255 3.18 -2.63 -12.78
C ASP A 255 4.19 -2.09 -13.81
N LEU A 256 5.34 -1.58 -13.37
CA LEU A 256 6.41 -1.13 -14.26
C LEU A 256 7.05 -2.29 -15.03
N GLN A 257 7.26 -3.44 -14.38
CA GLN A 257 7.76 -4.65 -15.05
C GLN A 257 6.79 -5.09 -16.16
N TYR A 258 5.49 -5.14 -15.86
CA TYR A 258 4.47 -5.50 -16.85
C TYR A 258 4.36 -4.47 -17.98
N ALA A 259 4.40 -3.17 -17.67
CA ALA A 259 4.27 -2.11 -18.67
C ALA A 259 5.49 -2.00 -19.60
N LEU A 260 6.68 -2.29 -19.08
CA LEU A 260 7.95 -2.19 -19.81
C LEU A 260 8.35 -3.54 -20.45
N GLY A 261 7.66 -4.63 -20.09
CA GLY A 261 7.73 -5.94 -20.72
C GLY A 261 9.13 -6.56 -20.76
N ASP A 262 9.38 -7.35 -21.82
CA ASP A 262 10.64 -8.08 -22.04
C ASP A 262 11.89 -7.19 -22.01
N SER A 263 11.76 -5.90 -22.31
CA SER A 263 12.88 -4.94 -22.39
C SER A 263 13.61 -4.68 -21.07
N ILE A 264 12.92 -4.90 -19.93
CA ILE A 264 13.51 -4.85 -18.59
C ILE A 264 13.81 -6.25 -18.06
N SER A 265 12.98 -7.25 -18.39
CA SER A 265 13.27 -8.63 -18.03
C SER A 265 14.61 -9.08 -18.61
N ASP A 266 14.93 -8.72 -19.86
CA ASP A 266 16.23 -9.00 -20.48
C ASP A 266 17.39 -8.29 -19.78
N ALA A 267 17.16 -7.11 -19.16
CA ALA A 267 18.18 -6.37 -18.43
C ALA A 267 18.45 -6.95 -17.04
N PHE A 268 17.41 -7.35 -16.29
CA PHE A 268 17.56 -7.92 -14.95
C PHE A 268 17.93 -9.42 -14.99
N TYR A 269 17.43 -10.20 -15.96
CA TYR A 269 17.85 -11.59 -16.15
C TYR A 269 19.27 -11.70 -16.73
N ALA A 270 19.74 -10.70 -17.49
CA ALA A 270 21.16 -10.61 -17.86
C ALA A 270 22.08 -10.47 -16.62
N ASP A 271 21.63 -9.77 -15.58
CA ASP A 271 22.39 -9.66 -14.31
C ASP A 271 22.26 -10.92 -13.42
N SER A 272 21.13 -11.64 -13.46
CA SER A 272 21.00 -12.97 -12.84
C SER A 272 22.01 -13.99 -13.39
N ALA A 273 22.32 -13.94 -14.69
CA ALA A 273 23.37 -14.76 -15.29
C ALA A 273 24.79 -14.40 -14.82
N THR A 274 24.98 -13.22 -14.20
CA THR A 274 26.24 -12.76 -13.63
C THR A 274 26.38 -13.24 -12.18
N ILE A 275 25.28 -13.35 -11.43
CA ILE A 275 25.25 -13.88 -10.06
C ILE A 275 25.55 -15.39 -10.05
N ASN A 276 25.05 -16.16 -11.02
CA ASN A 276 25.37 -17.58 -11.18
C ASN A 276 26.82 -17.87 -11.63
N ARG A 277 27.65 -16.85 -11.89
CA ARG A 277 29.09 -17.02 -12.22
C ARG A 277 30.01 -16.74 -11.04
N LEU A 278 29.46 -16.37 -9.87
CA LEU A 278 30.21 -16.09 -8.64
C LEU A 278 30.07 -17.21 -7.58
N THR A 279 29.37 -18.29 -7.89
CA THR A 279 29.41 -19.59 -7.20
C THR A 279 30.25 -20.59 -7.98
#